data_AF-A0A1I5VNL3-F1
#
_entry.id   AF-A0A1I5VNL3-F1
#
_cell.length_a   1.000
_cell.length_b   1.000
_cell.length_c   1.000
_cell.angle_alpha   90.00
_cell.angle_beta   90.00
_cell.angle_gamma   90.00
#
_symmetry.space_group_name_H-M   'P 1'
#
loop_
_entity.id
_entity.type
_entity.pdbx_description
1 polymer ?
#
loop_
_entity_poly.entity_id
_entity_poly.type
_entity_poly.pdbx_seq_one_letter_code
_entity_poly.pdbx_strand_id
1 'polypeptide(L)' 'MSYVNPKLKPQFESLSQGLQDEILSRNVSIHSLYDLIGVLEEIVSEAENEA' A
#
# COMPACT_ATOMS: atom_id res chain seq x y z
N MET A 1 -10.79 8.18 0.93
CA MET A 1 -10.48 8.29 -0.51
C MET A 1 -8.99 8.13 -0.65
N SER A 2 -8.53 6.95 -1.03
CA SER A 2 -7.12 6.64 -1.19
C SER A 2 -6.63 7.24 -2.51
N TYR A 3 -5.48 7.91 -2.50
CA TYR A 3 -4.89 8.49 -3.70
C TYR A 3 -3.65 7.70 -4.08
N VAL A 4 -3.54 7.30 -5.34
CA VAL A 4 -2.33 6.65 -5.87
C VAL A 4 -1.87 7.43 -7.08
N ASN A 5 -0.62 7.88 -7.05
CA ASN A 5 0.00 8.57 -8.17
C ASN A 5 -0.11 7.69 -9.44
N PRO A 6 -0.64 8.20 -10.57
CA PRO A 6 -0.79 7.43 -11.80
C PRO A 6 0.52 6.80 -12.30
N LYS A 7 1.67 7.43 -11.99
CA LYS A 7 2.99 6.88 -12.34
C LYS A 7 3.34 5.61 -11.56
N LEU A 8 2.78 5.44 -10.36
CA LEU A 8 2.98 4.30 -9.48
C LEU A 8 1.90 3.23 -9.62
N LYS A 9 0.84 3.53 -10.39
CA LYS A 9 -0.26 2.61 -10.66
C LYS A 9 0.21 1.23 -11.15
N PRO A 10 1.20 1.09 -12.06
CA PRO A 10 1.66 -0.23 -12.48
C PRO A 10 2.34 -1.03 -11.35
N GLN A 11 3.00 -0.34 -10.41
CA GLN A 11 3.59 -1.00 -9.23
C GLN A 11 2.50 -1.41 -8.25
N PHE A 12 1.51 -0.54 -8.03
CA PHE A 12 0.35 -0.85 -7.20
C PHE A 12 -0.45 -2.05 -7.75
N GLU A 13 -0.71 -2.07 -9.06
CA GLU A 13 -1.42 -3.17 -9.74
C GLU A 13 -0.59 -4.47 -9.81
N SER A 14 0.73 -4.39 -9.63
CA SER A 14 1.59 -5.58 -9.55
C SER A 14 1.50 -6.31 -8.19
N LEU A 15 0.93 -5.66 -7.17
CA LEU A 15 0.69 -6.26 -5.87
C LEU A 15 -0.48 -7.25 -5.93
N SER A 16 -0.53 -8.17 -4.98
CA SER A 16 -1.68 -9.07 -4.82
C SER A 16 -2.95 -8.29 -4.48
N GLN A 17 -4.11 -8.83 -4.89
CA GLN A 17 -5.41 -8.20 -4.62
C GLN A 17 -5.61 -7.89 -3.13
N GLY A 18 -5.18 -8.79 -2.24
CA GLY A 18 -5.28 -8.57 -0.80
C GLY A 18 -4.48 -7.37 -0.29
N LEU A 19 -3.25 -7.16 -0.80
CA LEU A 19 -2.47 -5.98 -0.44
C LEU A 19 -3.10 -4.71 -1.00
N GLN A 20 -3.63 -4.76 -2.23
CA GLN A 20 -4.33 -3.61 -2.81
C GLN A 20 -5.54 -3.22 -1.97
N ASP A 21 -6.38 -4.18 -1.60
CA ASP A 21 -7.58 -3.95 -0.80
C ASP A 21 -7.24 -3.42 0.60
N GLU A 22 -6.18 -3.95 1.22
CA GLU A 22 -5.68 -3.50 2.52
C GLU A 22 -5.17 -2.04 2.45
N ILE A 23 -4.33 -1.73 1.45
CA ILE A 23 -3.84 -0.36 1.21
C ILE A 23 -5.02 0.60 0.97
N LEU A 24 -6.01 0.20 0.18
CA LEU A 24 -7.17 1.02 -0.11
C LEU A 24 -8.03 1.24 1.15
N SER A 25 -8.20 0.22 1.98
CA SER A 25 -8.97 0.28 3.23
C SER A 25 -8.37 1.28 4.23
N ARG A 26 -7.05 1.46 4.21
CA ARG A 26 -6.31 2.41 5.08
C ARG A 26 -6.42 3.88 4.65
N ASN A 27 -7.10 4.20 3.55
CA ASN A 27 -7.25 5.58 3.06
C ASN A 27 -5.92 6.33 2.84
N VAL A 28 -4.88 5.63 2.39
CA VAL A 28 -3.54 6.23 2.21
C VAL A 28 -3.44 7.12 0.97
N SER A 29 -2.48 8.06 1.00
CA SER A 29 -2.13 8.92 -0.13
C SER A 29 -0.70 8.65 -0.59
N ILE A 30 -0.55 7.94 -1.69
CA ILE A 30 0.73 7.50 -2.26
C ILE A 30 1.13 8.46 -3.37
N HIS A 31 2.07 9.35 -3.08
CA HIS A 31 2.63 10.32 -4.01
C HIS A 31 3.97 9.84 -4.59
N SER A 32 4.71 9.03 -3.84
CA SER A 32 6.04 8.52 -4.17
C SER A 32 6.17 7.00 -3.96
N LEU A 33 7.21 6.40 -4.53
CA LEU A 33 7.51 4.98 -4.31
C LEU A 33 7.82 4.71 -2.82
N TYR A 34 8.45 5.65 -2.14
CA TYR A 34 8.75 5.54 -0.71
C TYR A 34 7.46 5.48 0.13
N ASP A 35 6.41 6.22 -0.26
CA ASP A 35 5.11 6.16 0.42
C ASP A 35 4.50 4.77 0.26
N LEU A 36 4.60 4.17 -0.94
CA LEU A 36 4.12 2.82 -1.21
C LEU A 36 4.89 1.79 -0.37
N ILE A 37 6.22 1.91 -0.30
CA ILE A 37 7.07 1.02 0.50
C ILE A 37 6.72 1.15 1.98
N GLY A 38 6.59 2.36 2.50
CA GLY A 38 6.26 2.59 3.91
C GLY A 38 4.92 1.98 4.32
N VAL A 39 3.88 2.12 3.48
CA VAL A 39 2.58 1.49 3.75
C VAL A 39 2.68 -0.04 3.73
N LEU A 40 3.46 -0.61 2.79
CA LEU A 40 3.69 -2.05 2.74
C LEU A 40 4.44 -2.55 3.98
N GLU A 41 5.47 -1.83 4.42
CA GLU A 41 6.24 -2.14 5.63
C GLU A 41 5.35 -2.08 6.88
N GLU A 42 4.46 -1.09 6.98
CA GLU A 42 3.50 -0.97 8.07
C GLU A 42 2.54 -2.17 8.11
N ILE A 43 1.98 -2.56 6.96
CA ILE A 43 1.10 -3.74 6.84
C ILE A 43 1.82 -5.02 7.28
N VAL A 44 3.05 -5.23 6.81
CA VAL A 44 3.84 -6.42 7.18
C VAL A 44 4.20 -6.40 8.66
N SER A 45 4.63 -5.24 9.18
CA SER A 45 5.01 -5.08 10.58
C SER A 45 3.82 -5.31 11.51
N GLU A 46 2.62 -4.86 11.15
CA GLU A 46 1.41 -5.13 11.91
C GLU A 46 1.08 -6.63 11.89
N ALA A 47 1.12 -7.27 10.72
CA ALA A 47 0.86 -8.70 10.59
C ALA A 47 1.85 -9.58 11.37
N GLU A 48 3.11 -9.16 11.47
CA GLU A 48 4.14 -9.86 12.26
C GLU A 48 4.00 -9.60 13.76
N ASN A 49 3.56 -8.40 14.18
CA ASN A 49 3.38 -8.06 15.59
C ASN A 49 2.06 -8.58 16.19
N GLU A 50 1.08 -8.95 15.37
CA GLU A 50 -0.18 -9.57 15.81
C GLU A 50 -0.11 -11.12 15.97
N ALA A 51 1.08 -11.72 15.77
CA ALA A 51 1.33 -13.16 15.87
C ALA A 51 2.03 -13.58 17.18
#